data_AF-A0A7X6HHS0-F1
#
_entry.id   AF-A0A7X6HHS0-F1
#
_cell.length_a   1.000
_cell.length_b   1.000
_cell.length_c   1.000
_cell.angle_alpha   90.00
_cell.angle_beta   90.00
_cell.angle_gamma   90.00
#
_symmetry.space_group_name_H-M   'P 1'
#
loop_
_entity.id
_entity.type
_entity.pdbx_description
1 polymer ?
#
loop_
_entity_poly.entity_id
_entity_poly.type
_entity_poly.pdbx_seq_one_letter_code
_entity_poly.pdbx_strand_id
1 'polypeptide(L)'
;MPTGSKHKRTTEIEFDGEGNEMRRYFVECRCTLGEDHDDAGVVHSPYSGDEEDEGEAISVYDAADIWRSSGMDEDYTFGYSEDELGRAADEK
;
A
#
# COMPACT_ATOMS: atom_id res chain seq x y z
N MET A 1 -8.47 -19.80 5.71
CA MET A 1 -9.18 -19.49 6.97
C MET A 1 -9.46 -17.99 6.95
N PRO A 2 -10.70 -17.54 7.16
CA PRO A 2 -11.01 -16.10 7.18
C PRO A 2 -10.42 -15.44 8.44
N THR A 3 -9.57 -14.45 8.27
CA THR A 3 -8.69 -13.90 9.32
C THR A 3 -9.18 -12.60 9.94
N GLY A 4 -10.39 -12.14 9.62
CA GLY A 4 -10.90 -10.86 10.13
C GLY A 4 -12.39 -10.82 10.46
N SER A 5 -12.78 -9.74 11.13
CA SER A 5 -14.17 -9.31 11.29
C SER A 5 -14.81 -9.12 9.92
N LYS A 6 -16.13 -9.35 9.82
CA LYS A 6 -16.85 -9.00 8.60
C LYS A 6 -16.85 -7.48 8.45
N HIS A 7 -16.53 -6.97 7.28
CA HIS A 7 -16.65 -5.55 6.95
C HIS A 7 -17.35 -5.39 5.59
N LYS A 8 -17.73 -4.16 5.25
CA LYS A 8 -18.42 -3.86 3.98
C LYS A 8 -17.38 -3.42 2.96
N ARG A 9 -17.27 -4.14 1.84
CA ARG A 9 -16.45 -3.74 0.71
C ARG A 9 -17.32 -3.01 -0.31
N THR A 10 -16.94 -1.80 -0.70
CA THR A 10 -17.58 -1.07 -1.80
C THR A 10 -17.28 -1.79 -3.10
N THR A 11 -18.30 -2.09 -3.90
CA THR A 11 -18.12 -2.80 -5.18
C THR A 11 -18.41 -1.94 -6.38
N GLU A 12 -19.30 -0.97 -6.24
CA GLU A 12 -19.70 -0.07 -7.32
C GLU A 12 -20.14 1.25 -6.72
N ILE A 13 -19.74 2.34 -7.38
CA ILE A 13 -20.18 3.69 -7.07
C ILE A 13 -20.84 4.23 -8.33
N GLU A 14 -22.13 4.50 -8.25
CA GLU A 14 -22.87 5.20 -9.30
C GLU A 14 -22.68 6.70 -9.09
N PHE A 15 -22.20 7.37 -10.12
CA PHE A 15 -22.08 8.82 -10.18
C PHE A 15 -23.21 9.40 -11.02
N ASP A 16 -23.70 10.59 -10.66
CA ASP A 16 -24.68 11.29 -11.46
C ASP A 16 -24.04 11.95 -12.71
N GLY A 17 -24.87 12.55 -13.57
CA GLY A 17 -24.40 13.19 -14.81
C GLY A 17 -23.46 14.40 -14.60
N GLU A 18 -23.38 14.93 -13.38
CA GLU A 18 -22.50 16.01 -12.95
C GLU A 18 -21.25 15.50 -12.21
N GLY A 19 -21.12 14.17 -12.04
CA GLY A 19 -19.95 13.52 -11.44
C GLY A 19 -19.96 13.43 -9.90
N ASN A 20 -21.09 13.69 -9.23
CA ASN A 20 -21.22 13.48 -7.78
C ASN A 20 -21.63 12.03 -7.47
N GLU A 21 -21.21 11.52 -6.30
CA GLU A 21 -21.63 10.20 -5.82
C GLU A 21 -23.14 10.17 -5.59
N MET A 22 -23.84 9.34 -6.37
CA MET A 22 -25.29 9.15 -6.27
C MET A 22 -25.61 7.98 -5.36
N ARG A 23 -24.98 6.82 -5.60
CA ARG A 23 -25.23 5.58 -4.85
C ARG A 23 -23.98 4.76 -4.71
N ARG A 24 -23.82 4.15 -3.54
CA ARG A 24 -22.71 3.25 -3.25
C ARG A 24 -23.25 1.86 -2.91
N TYR A 25 -22.80 0.86 -3.65
CA TYR A 25 -23.13 -0.54 -3.43
C TYR A 25 -22.04 -1.21 -2.61
N PHE A 26 -22.47 -2.00 -1.62
CA PHE A 26 -21.57 -2.71 -0.73
C PHE A 26 -21.92 -4.18 -0.68
N VAL A 27 -20.88 -5.01 -0.56
CA VAL A 27 -21.01 -6.44 -0.28
C VAL A 27 -20.38 -6.72 1.08
N GLU A 28 -21.03 -7.57 1.89
CA GLU A 28 -20.41 -8.09 3.11
C GLU A 28 -19.22 -8.99 2.74
N CYS A 29 -18.02 -8.52 3.04
CA CYS A 29 -16.77 -9.21 2.77
C CYS A 29 -16.25 -9.89 4.03
N ARG A 30 -15.47 -10.96 3.84
CA ARG A 30 -14.74 -11.66 4.88
C ARG A 30 -13.33 -11.90 4.37
N CYS A 31 -12.37 -11.07 4.81
CA CYS A 31 -11.01 -11.11 4.29
C CYS A 31 -10.37 -12.50 4.48
N THR A 32 -9.75 -12.97 3.40
CA THR A 32 -8.78 -14.06 3.39
C THR A 32 -7.40 -13.45 3.20
N LEU A 33 -6.37 -14.02 3.84
CA LEU A 33 -4.97 -13.63 3.61
C LEU A 33 -4.68 -13.59 2.09
N GLY A 34 -4.25 -12.43 1.57
CA GLY A 34 -3.90 -12.19 0.17
C GLY A 34 -4.97 -11.53 -0.71
N GLU A 35 -6.13 -11.17 -0.15
CA GLU A 35 -7.14 -10.31 -0.81
C GLU A 35 -7.27 -9.01 0.00
N ASP A 36 -6.31 -8.11 -0.20
CA ASP A 36 -6.21 -6.83 0.47
C ASP A 36 -6.88 -5.75 -0.39
N HIS A 37 -8.06 -5.28 0.04
CA HIS A 37 -8.58 -3.96 -0.31
C HIS A 37 -8.47 -3.12 0.96
N ASP A 38 -8.10 -1.85 0.82
CA ASP A 38 -8.04 -0.93 1.94
C ASP A 38 -9.43 -0.77 2.61
N ASP A 39 -9.47 -0.27 3.85
CA ASP A 39 -10.73 -0.01 4.57
C ASP A 39 -11.63 0.99 3.83
N ALA A 40 -11.08 1.73 2.86
CA ALA A 40 -11.81 2.62 1.96
C ALA A 40 -12.54 1.88 0.82
N GLY A 41 -12.25 0.60 0.60
CA GLY A 41 -12.89 -0.21 -0.44
C GLY A 41 -12.54 0.24 -1.85
N VAL A 42 -11.38 0.88 -2.04
CA VAL A 42 -10.87 1.23 -3.36
C VAL A 42 -10.13 0.02 -3.90
N VAL A 43 -10.68 -0.58 -4.96
CA VAL A 43 -9.95 -1.58 -5.73
C VAL A 43 -8.85 -0.81 -6.46
N HIS A 44 -7.61 -0.84 -5.95
CA HIS A 44 -6.45 -0.41 -6.73
C HIS A 44 -6.40 -1.27 -8.00
N SER A 45 -6.92 -0.72 -9.09
CA SER A 45 -6.80 -1.33 -10.39
C SER A 45 -5.34 -1.20 -10.82
N PRO A 46 -4.68 -2.24 -11.34
CA PRO A 46 -3.31 -2.11 -11.86
C PRO A 46 -3.20 -1.16 -13.08
N TYR A 47 -4.32 -0.56 -13.52
CA TYR A 47 -4.40 0.45 -14.58
C TYR A 47 -4.71 1.87 -14.07
N SER A 48 -4.93 2.09 -12.77
CA SER A 48 -4.90 3.44 -12.20
C SER A 48 -3.44 3.79 -11.93
N GLY A 49 -2.82 4.51 -12.86
CA GLY A 49 -1.47 5.07 -12.72
C GLY A 49 -1.45 6.19 -11.69
N ASP A 50 -1.69 5.84 -10.43
CA ASP A 50 -1.32 6.66 -9.29
C ASP A 50 0.10 6.23 -8.91
N GLU A 51 1.05 6.97 -9.47
CA GLU A 51 2.49 6.78 -9.36
C GLU A 51 3.05 7.29 -8.03
N GLU A 52 2.24 7.29 -6.97
CA GLU A 52 2.58 7.75 -5.62
C GLU A 52 1.89 6.86 -4.56
N ASP A 53 2.11 5.53 -4.61
CA ASP A 53 1.86 4.65 -3.45
C ASP A 53 2.94 4.90 -2.39
N GLU A 54 2.88 6.08 -1.76
CA GLU A 54 3.72 6.45 -0.61
C GLU A 54 3.24 5.78 0.69
N GLY A 55 2.16 4.99 0.62
CA GLY A 55 1.55 4.28 1.76
C GLY A 55 2.37 3.07 2.24
N GLU A 56 3.06 2.38 1.33
CA GLU A 56 3.98 1.26 1.65
C GLU A 56 5.46 1.65 1.50
N ALA A 57 5.76 2.94 1.28
CA ALA A 57 7.13 3.44 1.19
C ALA A 57 7.76 3.57 2.59
N ILE A 58 8.76 2.73 2.87
CA ILE A 58 9.52 2.78 4.12
C ILE A 58 10.48 3.99 4.10
N SER A 59 10.65 4.64 5.26
CA SER A 59 11.57 5.78 5.38
C SER A 59 13.01 5.38 5.08
N VAL A 60 13.83 6.30 4.53
CA VAL A 60 15.26 6.02 4.24
C VAL A 60 16.03 5.50 5.45
N TYR A 61 15.67 5.94 6.67
CA TYR A 61 16.31 5.50 7.91
C TYR A 61 15.96 4.05 8.27
N ASP A 62 14.68 3.68 8.15
CA ASP A 62 14.26 2.29 8.39
C ASP A 62 14.73 1.36 7.27
N ALA A 63 14.72 1.84 6.03
CA ALA A 63 15.32 1.14 4.89
C ALA A 63 16.81 0.88 5.12
N ALA A 64 17.56 1.88 5.59
CA ALA A 64 18.99 1.78 5.88
C ALA A 64 19.30 0.81 7.02
N ASP A 65 18.46 0.76 8.06
CA ASP A 65 18.61 -0.15 9.20
C ASP A 65 18.43 -1.62 8.75
N ILE A 66 17.41 -1.87 7.92
CA ILE A 66 17.17 -3.19 7.32
C ILE A 66 18.30 -3.55 6.36
N TRP A 67 18.70 -2.65 5.47
CA TRP A 67 19.78 -2.85 4.51
C TRP A 67 21.11 -3.19 5.20
N ARG A 68 21.48 -2.43 6.25
CA ARG A 68 22.69 -2.70 7.05
C ARG A 68 22.61 -4.03 7.79
N SER A 69 21.43 -4.39 8.29
CA SER A 69 21.19 -5.67 8.97
C SER A 69 21.19 -6.87 8.00
N SER A 70 20.81 -6.66 6.75
CA SER A 70 20.85 -7.64 5.66
C SER A 70 22.24 -7.81 5.04
N GLY A 71 23.24 -7.06 5.50
CA GLY A 71 24.62 -7.16 5.00
C GLY A 71 24.91 -6.26 3.80
N MET A 72 24.18 -5.16 3.65
CA MET A 72 24.31 -4.21 2.53
C MET A 72 23.99 -4.84 1.18
N ASP A 73 22.91 -5.61 1.15
CA ASP A 73 22.47 -6.36 -0.03
C ASP A 73 21.68 -5.46 -1.01
N GLU A 74 21.96 -5.57 -2.30
CA GLU A 74 21.39 -4.74 -3.36
C GLU A 74 19.87 -4.93 -3.54
N ASP A 75 19.36 -6.13 -3.21
CA ASP A 75 17.92 -6.44 -3.27
C ASP A 75 17.12 -5.80 -2.12
N TYR A 76 17.81 -5.29 -1.08
CA TYR A 76 17.20 -4.66 0.10
C TYR A 76 17.36 -3.14 0.11
N THR A 77 17.40 -2.52 -1.07
CA THR A 77 17.54 -1.08 -1.23
C THR A 77 16.23 -0.31 -1.19
N PHE A 78 15.08 -1.00 -1.25
CA PHE A 78 13.73 -0.43 -1.13
C PHE A 78 13.49 0.82 -2.00
N GLY A 79 14.17 0.91 -3.16
CA GLY A 79 14.06 2.05 -4.08
C GLY A 79 15.03 3.21 -3.83
N TYR A 80 15.86 3.15 -2.79
CA TYR A 80 16.92 4.12 -2.49
C TYR A 80 18.26 3.67 -3.06
N SER A 81 19.19 4.60 -3.27
CA SER A 81 20.56 4.25 -3.63
C SER A 81 21.36 3.78 -2.41
N GLU A 82 22.36 2.90 -2.62
CA GLU A 82 23.29 2.46 -1.56
C GLU A 82 23.96 3.65 -0.84
N ASP A 83 24.21 4.73 -1.57
CA ASP A 83 24.83 5.96 -1.07
C ASP A 83 23.89 6.73 -0.10
N GLU A 84 22.59 6.75 -0.39
CA GLU A 84 21.56 7.32 0.50
C GLU A 84 21.36 6.48 1.75
N LEU A 85 21.30 5.16 1.59
CA LEU A 85 21.16 4.21 2.70
C LEU A 85 22.40 4.23 3.61
N GLY A 86 23.59 4.28 3.03
CA GLY A 86 24.86 4.36 3.76
C GLY A 86 24.97 5.63 4.59
N ARG A 87 24.57 6.79 4.04
CA ARG A 87 24.52 8.05 4.82
C ARG A 87 23.51 7.97 5.95
N ALA A 88 22.29 7.50 5.67
CA ALA A 88 21.24 7.38 6.68
C ALA A 88 21.60 6.37 7.79
N ALA A 89 22.34 5.31 7.45
CA ALA A 89 22.83 4.31 8.40
C ALA A 89 23.97 4.81 9.31
N ASP A 90 24.72 5.84 8.89
CA ASP A 90 25.83 6.44 9.65
C ASP A 90 25.38 7.63 10.51
N GLU A 91 24.24 8.24 10.18
CA GLU A 91 23.68 9.41 10.88
C GLU A 91 22.88 9.05 12.16
N LYS A 92 22.85 7.77 12.56
CA LYS A 92 22.18 7.25 13.79
C LYS A 92 23.13 7.15 14.99
#